data_AF-A0A6P2Q9Y4-F1
#
_entry.id   AF-A0A6P2Q9Y4-F1
#
_cell.length_a   1.000
_cell.length_b   1.000
_cell.length_c   1.000
_cell.angle_alpha   90.00
_cell.angle_beta   90.00
_cell.angle_gamma   90.00
#
_symmetry.space_group_name_H-M   'P 1'
#
loop_
_entity.id
_entity.type
_entity.pdbx_description
1 polymer ?
#
loop_
_entity_poly.entity_id
_entity_poly.type
_entity_poly.pdbx_seq_one_letter_code
_entity_poly.pdbx_strand_id
1 'polypeptide(L)'
;MWFLLVLYVLPAAYAASKVGPHYGFLAGCAALAAVLATQTALLTWGTAWVKRRRGAIEPPEATASPVATDSLEDEPADEPGDEPDVLLRYGEQARFKQLVLIADAARPEVTRRFYDKAKRAIEAYVDVETGRDGSAAAMVSTADLAPAEGLSAVPPDETLTVFVSNDGAWSGFRVGDDSFRFRHGAITRLRFTHVMPVRWNGDYMVTFWFDVPKRERATDYNAYSTWFDIGVDRAGRRSRMLPLAFREIASVLDVAFDVDEVGDD
;
A
#
# COMPACT_ATOMS: atom_id res chain seq x y z
N MET A 1 23.35 27.65 -4.83
CA MET A 1 23.06 27.32 -6.25
C MET A 1 24.32 26.87 -7.02
N TRP A 2 25.23 26.10 -6.40
CA TRP A 2 26.40 25.50 -7.06
C TRP A 2 26.45 23.98 -6.81
N PHE A 3 25.98 23.52 -5.64
CA PHE A 3 25.90 22.10 -5.29
C PHE A 3 24.95 21.25 -6.16
N LEU A 4 23.91 21.85 -6.76
CA LEU A 4 22.99 21.13 -7.66
C LEU A 4 23.60 20.82 -9.04
N LEU A 5 24.61 21.60 -9.48
CA LEU A 5 25.28 21.39 -10.76
C LEU A 5 26.32 20.26 -10.69
N VAL A 6 26.88 20.00 -9.51
CA VAL A 6 27.85 18.91 -9.30
C VAL A 6 27.16 17.54 -9.25
N LEU A 7 25.93 17.46 -8.72
CA LEU A 7 25.17 16.19 -8.65
C LEU A 7 24.62 15.71 -10.00
N TYR A 8 24.40 16.62 -10.96
CA TYR A 8 23.85 16.30 -12.28
C TYR A 8 24.90 15.76 -13.26
N VAL A 9 26.18 16.07 -13.04
CA VAL A 9 27.28 15.72 -13.96
C VAL A 9 27.97 14.41 -13.56
N LEU A 10 27.88 13.99 -12.30
CA LEU A 10 28.58 12.81 -11.77
C LEU A 10 28.12 11.46 -12.36
N PRO A 11 26.82 11.18 -12.57
CA PRO A 11 26.39 9.91 -13.18
C PRO A 11 26.77 9.83 -14.67
N ALA A 12 26.67 10.96 -15.39
CA ALA A 12 26.98 11.05 -16.81
C ALA A 12 28.50 10.93 -17.08
N ALA A 13 29.33 11.55 -16.23
CA ALA A 13 30.79 11.46 -16.34
C ALA A 13 31.33 10.07 -15.95
N TYR A 14 30.72 9.40 -14.97
CA TYR A 14 31.12 8.04 -14.57
C TYR A 14 30.78 6.97 -15.62
N ALA A 15 29.63 7.11 -16.30
CA ALA A 15 29.27 6.24 -17.42
C ALA A 15 30.14 6.49 -18.67
N ALA A 16 30.52 7.76 -18.95
CA ALA A 16 31.41 8.11 -20.06
C ALA A 16 32.86 7.61 -19.85
N SER A 17 33.30 7.38 -18.61
CA SER A 17 34.64 6.87 -18.30
C SER A 17 34.85 5.38 -18.61
N LYS A 18 33.78 4.59 -18.80
CA LYS A 18 33.86 3.13 -19.02
C LYS A 18 33.58 2.69 -20.45
N VAL A 19 33.24 3.60 -21.37
CA VAL A 19 32.95 3.27 -22.76
C VAL A 19 34.04 3.90 -23.62
N GLY A 20 34.86 3.07 -24.26
CA GLY A 20 35.85 3.52 -25.22
C GLY A 20 35.22 4.40 -26.32
N PRO A 21 36.01 5.26 -26.99
CA PRO A 21 35.53 6.51 -27.61
C PRO A 21 34.59 6.33 -28.81
N HIS A 22 34.20 5.11 -29.18
CA HIS A 22 33.53 4.81 -30.43
C HIS A 22 32.03 4.55 -30.35
N TYR A 23 31.40 4.52 -29.15
CA TYR A 23 29.95 4.23 -29.05
C TYR A 23 29.15 5.07 -28.03
N GLY A 24 29.74 6.14 -27.47
CA GLY A 24 29.07 6.96 -26.44
C GLY A 24 27.77 7.65 -26.89
N PHE A 25 27.68 8.03 -28.17
CA PHE A 25 26.49 8.67 -28.73
C PHE A 25 25.29 7.71 -28.86
N LEU A 26 25.55 6.47 -29.30
CA LEU A 26 24.49 5.46 -29.47
C LEU A 26 23.96 4.94 -28.13
N ALA A 27 24.83 4.81 -27.12
CA ALA A 27 24.41 4.47 -25.76
C ALA A 27 23.53 5.56 -25.13
N GLY A 28 23.85 6.84 -25.38
CA GLY A 28 23.03 7.98 -24.94
C GLY A 28 21.65 8.03 -25.62
N CYS A 29 21.59 7.77 -26.93
CA CYS A 29 20.31 7.72 -27.66
C CYS A 29 19.45 6.52 -27.23
N ALA A 30 20.05 5.36 -26.97
CA ALA A 30 19.32 4.18 -26.50
C ALA A 30 18.69 4.41 -25.11
N ALA A 31 19.42 5.07 -24.20
CA ALA A 31 18.90 5.43 -22.87
C ALA A 31 17.71 6.41 -22.97
N LEU A 32 17.81 7.44 -23.82
CA LEU A 32 16.70 8.37 -24.05
C LEU A 32 15.48 7.68 -24.67
N ALA A 33 15.69 6.79 -25.64
CA ALA A 33 14.60 6.03 -26.25
C ALA A 33 13.88 5.11 -25.24
N ALA A 34 14.63 4.48 -24.33
CA ALA A 34 14.06 3.63 -23.29
C ALA A 34 13.22 4.41 -22.28
N VAL A 35 13.68 5.60 -21.86
CA VAL A 35 12.92 6.49 -20.96
C VAL A 35 11.63 6.95 -21.62
N LEU A 36 11.70 7.40 -22.87
CA LEU A 36 10.53 7.86 -23.62
C LEU A 36 9.53 6.71 -23.89
N ALA A 37 10.01 5.52 -24.23
CA ALA A 37 9.15 4.34 -24.43
C ALA A 37 8.41 3.94 -23.15
N THR A 38 9.09 4.01 -22.00
CA THR A 38 8.50 3.68 -20.69
C THR A 38 7.42 4.69 -20.28
N GLN A 39 7.67 5.98 -20.48
CA GLN A 39 6.67 7.03 -20.24
C GLN A 39 5.46 6.88 -21.15
N THR A 40 5.68 6.53 -22.42
CA THR A 40 4.59 6.33 -23.40
C THR A 40 3.74 5.10 -23.06
N ALA A 41 4.36 4.03 -22.57
CA ALA A 41 3.65 2.83 -22.10
C ALA A 41 2.79 3.11 -20.84
N LEU A 42 3.30 3.90 -19.89
CA LEU A 42 2.56 4.31 -18.70
C LEU A 42 1.35 5.19 -19.04
N LEU A 43 1.53 6.16 -19.95
CA LEU A 43 0.46 7.04 -20.41
C LEU A 43 -0.61 6.31 -21.23
N THR A 44 -0.20 5.38 -22.11
CA THR A 44 -1.16 4.59 -22.92
C THR A 44 -1.94 3.59 -22.08
N TRP A 45 -1.32 2.99 -21.05
CA TRP A 45 -2.03 2.12 -20.11
C TRP A 45 -3.01 2.90 -19.23
N GLY A 46 -2.61 4.05 -18.70
CA GLY A 46 -3.49 4.93 -17.92
C GLY A 46 -4.71 5.41 -18.72
N THR A 47 -4.51 5.80 -19.98
CA THR A 47 -5.61 6.25 -20.85
C THR A 47 -6.54 5.12 -21.29
N ALA A 48 -6.03 3.91 -21.56
CA ALA A 48 -6.85 2.74 -21.86
C ALA A 48 -7.75 2.32 -20.67
N TRP A 49 -7.24 2.45 -19.45
CA TRP A 49 -8.01 2.19 -18.23
C TRP A 49 -9.13 3.23 -18.02
N VAL A 50 -8.84 4.51 -18.23
CA VAL A 50 -9.84 5.60 -18.19
C VAL A 50 -10.96 5.40 -19.22
N LYS A 51 -10.62 4.97 -20.44
CA LYS A 51 -11.61 4.74 -21.51
C LYS A 51 -12.55 3.57 -21.19
N ARG A 52 -12.06 2.55 -20.48
CA ARG A 52 -12.86 1.38 -20.06
C ARG A 52 -13.85 1.74 -18.95
N ARG A 53 -13.54 2.72 -18.08
CA ARG A 53 -14.48 3.23 -17.05
C ARG A 53 -15.57 4.15 -17.62
N ARG A 54 -15.25 4.94 -18.66
CA ARG A 54 -16.19 5.94 -19.21
C ARG A 54 -17.27 5.34 -20.12
N GLY A 55 -17.09 4.11 -20.63
CA GLY A 55 -18.09 3.42 -21.45
C GLY A 55 -19.25 2.76 -20.68
N ALA A 56 -19.22 2.78 -19.34
CA ALA A 56 -20.18 2.08 -18.49
C ALA A 56 -21.22 2.99 -17.81
N ILE A 57 -21.30 4.28 -18.18
CA ILE A 57 -22.20 5.25 -17.56
C ILE A 57 -23.13 5.83 -18.63
N GLU A 58 -24.31 5.23 -18.76
CA GLU A 58 -25.46 5.81 -19.46
C GLU A 58 -26.19 6.77 -18.48
N PRO A 59 -26.68 7.96 -18.91
CA PRO A 59 -27.19 8.96 -17.98
C PRO A 59 -28.71 8.87 -17.76
N PRO A 60 -29.22 9.24 -16.57
CA PRO A 60 -30.55 9.83 -16.47
C PRO A 60 -30.53 11.27 -15.94
N GLU A 61 -31.63 11.92 -16.28
CA GLU A 61 -31.90 13.34 -16.38
C GLU A 61 -31.98 14.12 -15.06
N ALA A 62 -31.75 15.42 -15.27
CA ALA A 62 -32.01 16.55 -14.41
C ALA A 62 -33.34 16.54 -13.64
N THR A 63 -33.26 16.94 -12.37
CA THR A 63 -34.20 17.94 -11.83
C THR A 63 -33.48 18.78 -10.75
N ALA A 64 -33.49 20.10 -10.93
CA ALA A 64 -33.01 21.12 -10.00
C ALA A 64 -34.10 21.45 -8.96
N SER A 65 -33.83 21.68 -7.67
CA SER A 65 -33.47 22.96 -6.99
C SER A 65 -34.14 22.93 -5.58
N PRO A 66 -33.90 23.86 -4.62
CA PRO A 66 -32.74 24.72 -4.37
C PRO A 66 -32.27 24.76 -2.87
N VAL A 67 -31.06 25.29 -2.70
CA VAL A 67 -30.41 25.95 -1.55
C VAL A 67 -31.20 26.11 -0.22
N ALA A 68 -30.59 25.63 0.86
CA ALA A 68 -30.62 26.27 2.17
C ALA A 68 -29.16 26.47 2.64
N THR A 69 -28.72 27.72 2.62
CA THR A 69 -27.56 28.22 3.35
C THR A 69 -27.86 28.17 4.84
N ASP A 70 -27.12 27.38 5.61
CA ASP A 70 -26.81 27.74 6.99
C ASP A 70 -25.56 27.01 7.51
N SER A 71 -24.79 27.76 8.29
CA SER A 71 -23.84 27.32 9.31
C SER A 71 -22.56 26.58 8.86
N LEU A 72 -21.49 27.38 8.77
CA LEU A 72 -20.17 27.00 9.25
C LEU A 72 -20.30 26.42 10.67
N GLU A 73 -20.35 25.10 10.79
CA GLU A 73 -20.15 24.44 12.08
C GLU A 73 -18.65 24.22 12.27
N ASP A 74 -18.15 24.90 13.29
CA ASP A 74 -16.81 24.82 13.85
C ASP A 74 -16.30 23.36 13.93
N GLU A 75 -15.30 23.03 13.13
CA GLU A 75 -14.48 21.83 13.34
C GLU A 75 -13.66 22.08 14.62
N PRO A 76 -13.86 21.34 15.73
CA PRO A 76 -13.11 21.61 16.95
C PRO A 76 -11.62 21.33 16.71
N ALA A 77 -10.81 22.31 17.06
CA ALA A 77 -9.36 22.25 17.04
C ALA A 77 -8.84 21.15 17.99
N ASP A 78 -8.01 20.28 17.42
CA ASP A 78 -6.94 19.47 18.03
C ASP A 78 -7.05 19.20 19.55
N GLU A 79 -7.72 18.08 19.90
CA GLU A 79 -7.31 17.33 21.09
C GLU A 79 -6.05 16.50 20.74
N PRO A 80 -5.02 16.49 21.59
CA PRO A 80 -3.83 15.68 21.35
C PRO A 80 -4.19 14.19 21.43
N GLY A 81 -4.26 13.55 20.26
CA GLY A 81 -3.78 12.19 20.01
C GLY A 81 -4.13 11.09 21.02
N ASP A 82 -5.39 10.94 21.40
CA ASP A 82 -5.89 9.65 21.89
C ASP A 82 -6.17 8.73 20.69
N GLU A 83 -5.10 8.35 19.98
CA GLU A 83 -5.17 7.19 19.09
C GLU A 83 -5.40 5.98 20.00
N PRO A 84 -6.51 5.22 19.88
CA PRO A 84 -6.66 4.00 20.63
C PRO A 84 -5.54 3.06 20.18
N ASP A 85 -4.51 2.93 21.01
CA ASP A 85 -3.37 2.07 20.79
C ASP A 85 -3.92 0.66 20.58
N VAL A 86 -3.88 0.16 19.34
CA VAL A 86 -4.51 -1.11 19.01
C VAL A 86 -3.77 -2.18 19.80
N LEU A 87 -4.46 -2.82 20.73
CA LEU A 87 -3.83 -3.72 21.68
C LEU A 87 -3.19 -4.90 20.97
N LEU A 88 -1.88 -5.08 21.19
CA LEU A 88 -1.17 -6.29 20.80
C LEU A 88 -1.67 -7.46 21.63
N ARG A 89 -2.26 -8.46 20.97
CA ARG A 89 -2.76 -9.69 21.58
C ARG A 89 -1.75 -10.83 21.37
N TYR A 90 -1.77 -11.79 22.27
CA TYR A 90 -0.92 -12.98 22.22
C TYR A 90 -1.82 -14.22 22.12
N GLY A 91 -1.74 -14.91 20.99
CA GLY A 91 -2.34 -16.23 20.80
C GLY A 91 -1.31 -17.32 21.05
N GLU A 92 -1.75 -18.57 20.89
CA GLU A 92 -0.91 -19.75 21.13
C GLU A 92 0.35 -19.76 20.26
N GLN A 93 0.22 -19.45 18.96
CA GLN A 93 1.32 -19.56 18.00
C GLN A 93 1.90 -18.22 17.56
N ALA A 94 1.20 -17.10 17.77
CA ALA A 94 1.59 -15.79 17.29
C ALA A 94 1.09 -14.65 18.16
N ARG A 95 1.84 -13.54 18.14
CA ARG A 95 1.36 -12.22 18.56
C ARG A 95 0.71 -11.51 17.39
N PHE A 96 -0.38 -10.79 17.62
CA PHE A 96 -1.17 -10.20 16.55
C PHE A 96 -1.92 -8.93 16.96
N LYS A 97 -2.28 -8.11 15.97
CA LYS A 97 -3.22 -7.01 16.09
C LYS A 97 -4.39 -7.20 15.12
N GLN A 98 -5.59 -6.85 15.56
CA GLN A 98 -6.81 -6.81 14.75
C GLN A 98 -7.08 -5.35 14.36
N LEU A 99 -7.11 -5.07 13.07
CA LEU A 99 -7.12 -3.73 12.51
C LEU A 99 -8.35 -3.51 11.63
N VAL A 100 -8.97 -2.35 11.83
CA VAL A 100 -10.00 -1.81 10.93
C VAL A 100 -9.34 -0.76 10.06
N LEU A 101 -9.13 -1.06 8.77
CA LEU A 101 -8.42 -0.15 7.86
C LEU A 101 -9.20 1.15 7.60
N ILE A 102 -10.53 1.04 7.46
CA ILE A 102 -11.43 2.18 7.32
C ILE A 102 -12.73 1.95 8.09
N ALA A 103 -13.33 3.04 8.57
CA ALA A 103 -14.54 2.97 9.38
C ALA A 103 -15.86 2.96 8.57
N ASP A 104 -15.82 3.25 7.27
CA ASP A 104 -17.02 3.40 6.44
C ASP A 104 -17.50 2.08 5.78
N ALA A 105 -18.59 2.17 5.00
CA ALA A 105 -19.26 1.02 4.41
C ALA A 105 -18.41 0.21 3.41
N ALA A 106 -17.33 0.79 2.85
CA ALA A 106 -16.42 0.08 1.94
C ALA A 106 -15.39 -0.80 2.68
N ARG A 107 -15.50 -0.91 4.01
CA ARG A 107 -14.54 -1.62 4.87
C ARG A 107 -14.31 -3.08 4.46
N PRO A 108 -15.32 -3.94 4.24
CA PRO A 108 -15.07 -5.32 3.85
C PRO A 108 -14.27 -5.40 2.55
N GLU A 109 -14.61 -4.59 1.55
CA GLU A 109 -13.96 -4.59 0.24
C GLU A 109 -12.52 -4.10 0.33
N VAL A 110 -12.26 -3.06 1.12
CA VAL A 110 -10.90 -2.51 1.34
C VAL A 110 -10.01 -3.50 2.08
N THR A 111 -10.52 -4.09 3.17
CA THR A 111 -9.79 -5.10 3.94
C THR A 111 -9.44 -6.30 3.06
N ARG A 112 -10.42 -6.82 2.30
CA ARG A 112 -10.19 -7.97 1.41
C ARG A 112 -9.22 -7.63 0.28
N ARG A 113 -9.41 -6.47 -0.35
CA ARG A 113 -8.54 -6.02 -1.45
C ARG A 113 -7.10 -5.82 -0.97
N PHE A 114 -6.90 -5.23 0.20
CA PHE A 114 -5.57 -5.12 0.79
C PHE A 114 -4.94 -6.50 0.97
N TYR A 115 -5.65 -7.45 1.59
CA TYR A 115 -5.17 -8.81 1.81
C TYR A 115 -4.73 -9.49 0.51
N ASP A 116 -5.61 -9.51 -0.50
CA ASP A 116 -5.32 -10.19 -1.77
C ASP A 116 -4.16 -9.51 -2.54
N LYS A 117 -4.08 -8.17 -2.49
CA LYS A 117 -3.00 -7.42 -3.14
C LYS A 117 -1.67 -7.57 -2.40
N ALA A 118 -1.67 -7.53 -1.07
CA ALA A 118 -0.49 -7.73 -0.24
C ALA A 118 0.08 -9.13 -0.46
N LYS A 119 -0.77 -10.17 -0.43
CA LYS A 119 -0.36 -11.54 -0.74
C LYS A 119 0.35 -11.62 -2.09
N ARG A 120 -0.30 -11.15 -3.15
CA ARG A 120 0.25 -11.18 -4.52
C ARG A 120 1.54 -10.36 -4.66
N ALA A 121 1.61 -9.22 -3.97
CA ALA A 121 2.79 -8.37 -3.92
C ALA A 121 3.98 -9.09 -3.28
N ILE A 122 3.76 -9.79 -2.16
CA ILE A 122 4.80 -10.52 -1.43
C ILE A 122 5.23 -11.79 -2.17
N GLU A 123 4.28 -12.54 -2.75
CA GLU A 123 4.53 -13.75 -3.57
C GLU A 123 5.47 -13.50 -4.75
N ALA A 124 5.49 -12.26 -5.27
CA ALA A 124 6.38 -11.88 -6.36
C ALA A 124 7.86 -11.83 -5.95
N TYR A 125 8.16 -11.84 -4.65
CA TYR A 125 9.50 -11.69 -4.08
C TYR A 125 9.92 -12.91 -3.25
N VAL A 126 9.03 -13.41 -2.39
CA VAL A 126 9.32 -14.50 -1.45
C VAL A 126 8.25 -15.58 -1.49
N ASP A 127 8.56 -16.74 -0.91
CA ASP A 127 7.59 -17.83 -0.80
C ASP A 127 6.54 -17.46 0.24
N VAL A 128 5.29 -17.72 -0.12
CA VAL A 128 4.13 -17.50 0.73
C VAL A 128 3.41 -18.83 0.92
N GLU A 129 3.13 -19.15 2.17
CA GLU A 129 2.33 -20.30 2.53
C GLU A 129 0.92 -19.84 2.87
N THR A 130 -0.05 -20.38 2.13
CA THR A 130 -1.46 -20.03 2.30
C THR A 130 -2.19 -21.12 3.03
N GLY A 131 -3.13 -20.74 3.88
CA GLY A 131 -3.97 -21.69 4.56
C GLY A 131 -5.28 -21.08 5.01
N ARG A 132 -6.07 -21.92 5.67
CA ARG A 132 -7.30 -21.54 6.34
C ARG A 132 -7.20 -21.77 7.83
N ASP A 133 -8.22 -21.40 8.58
CA ASP A 133 -8.30 -21.72 10.02
C ASP A 133 -7.94 -23.19 10.30
N GLY A 134 -7.18 -23.42 11.37
CA GLY A 134 -6.67 -24.74 11.74
C GLY A 134 -5.47 -25.25 10.92
N SER A 135 -5.04 -24.54 9.87
CA SER A 135 -3.80 -24.86 9.16
C SER A 135 -2.57 -24.28 9.85
N ALA A 136 -1.38 -24.84 9.58
CA ALA A 136 -0.12 -24.31 10.08
C ALA A 136 0.19 -22.87 9.61
N ALA A 137 -0.42 -22.42 8.49
CA ALA A 137 -0.25 -21.06 7.99
C ALA A 137 -1.17 -20.05 8.71
N ALA A 138 -2.23 -20.51 9.40
CA ALA A 138 -3.19 -19.64 10.06
C ALA A 138 -2.56 -18.79 11.15
N MET A 139 -1.70 -19.39 11.99
CA MET A 139 -0.99 -18.81 13.15
C MET A 139 -1.86 -18.20 14.26
N VAL A 140 -3.03 -17.70 13.92
CA VAL A 140 -4.02 -17.12 14.83
C VAL A 140 -5.33 -17.85 14.57
N SER A 141 -5.86 -18.52 15.59
CA SER A 141 -7.11 -19.29 15.47
C SER A 141 -8.34 -18.38 15.57
N THR A 142 -9.48 -18.83 15.07
CA THR A 142 -10.77 -18.15 15.30
C THR A 142 -11.09 -17.95 16.78
N ALA A 143 -10.66 -18.88 17.65
CA ALA A 143 -10.80 -18.75 19.10
C ALA A 143 -9.96 -17.59 19.66
N ASP A 144 -8.73 -17.40 19.18
CA ASP A 144 -7.88 -16.28 19.58
C ASP A 144 -8.46 -14.92 19.16
N LEU A 145 -9.20 -14.89 18.04
CA LEU A 145 -9.82 -13.68 17.49
C LEU A 145 -11.10 -13.27 18.21
N ALA A 146 -11.65 -14.10 19.10
CA ALA A 146 -12.86 -13.79 19.82
C ALA A 146 -12.72 -12.45 20.56
N PRO A 147 -13.78 -11.61 20.57
CA PRO A 147 -13.77 -10.37 21.35
C PRO A 147 -13.55 -10.68 22.83
N ALA A 148 -12.90 -9.77 23.54
CA ALA A 148 -12.95 -9.80 25.00
C ALA A 148 -14.41 -9.69 25.46
N GLU A 149 -14.74 -10.36 26.57
CA GLU A 149 -16.11 -10.41 27.09
C GLU A 149 -16.74 -9.01 27.16
N GLY A 150 -17.92 -8.84 26.53
CA GLY A 150 -18.70 -7.60 26.58
C GLY A 150 -18.45 -6.59 25.44
N LEU A 151 -17.55 -6.86 24.50
CA LEU A 151 -17.33 -6.00 23.33
C LEU A 151 -18.11 -6.47 22.09
N SER A 152 -18.61 -5.51 21.31
CA SER A 152 -19.24 -5.80 20.02
C SER A 152 -18.19 -6.33 19.04
N ALA A 153 -18.39 -7.54 18.53
CA ALA A 153 -17.51 -8.14 17.54
C ALA A 153 -17.63 -7.39 16.21
N VAL A 154 -16.54 -6.81 15.72
CA VAL A 154 -16.45 -6.47 14.30
C VAL A 154 -16.43 -7.78 13.51
N PRO A 155 -17.18 -7.92 12.40
CA PRO A 155 -17.18 -9.13 11.60
C PRO A 155 -15.75 -9.53 11.19
N PRO A 156 -15.43 -10.83 11.17
CA PRO A 156 -14.07 -11.30 10.90
C PRO A 156 -13.62 -10.99 9.45
N ASP A 157 -14.56 -10.88 8.52
CA ASP A 157 -14.29 -10.52 7.12
C ASP A 157 -14.02 -9.01 6.92
N GLU A 158 -14.33 -8.20 7.92
CA GLU A 158 -14.11 -6.75 7.92
C GLU A 158 -12.79 -6.35 8.60
N THR A 159 -12.18 -7.28 9.33
CA THR A 159 -11.02 -7.03 10.18
C THR A 159 -9.78 -7.67 9.59
N LEU A 160 -8.72 -6.88 9.40
CA LEU A 160 -7.42 -7.38 9.03
C LEU A 160 -6.67 -7.80 10.30
N THR A 161 -6.23 -9.06 10.36
CA THR A 161 -5.30 -9.51 11.39
C THR A 161 -3.89 -9.53 10.82
N VAL A 162 -2.95 -8.84 11.46
CA VAL A 162 -1.52 -8.92 11.19
C VAL A 162 -0.83 -9.64 12.33
N PHE A 163 0.06 -10.57 12.03
CA PHE A 163 0.69 -11.41 13.05
C PHE A 163 2.18 -11.67 12.79
N VAL A 164 2.87 -11.99 13.88
CA VAL A 164 4.22 -12.57 13.87
C VAL A 164 4.22 -13.79 14.77
N SER A 165 4.75 -14.91 14.29
CA SER A 165 4.82 -16.14 15.09
C SER A 165 5.67 -15.93 16.33
N ASN A 166 5.35 -16.63 17.41
CA ASN A 166 6.02 -16.48 18.71
C ASN A 166 7.50 -16.90 18.65
N ASP A 167 7.86 -17.80 17.73
CA ASP A 167 9.24 -18.18 17.43
C ASP A 167 9.99 -17.19 16.53
N GLY A 168 9.32 -16.14 16.05
CA GLY A 168 9.87 -15.11 15.16
C GLY A 168 10.17 -15.58 13.74
N ALA A 169 9.79 -16.81 13.35
CA ALA A 169 10.12 -17.37 12.04
C ALA A 169 9.22 -16.84 10.91
N TRP A 170 7.99 -16.44 11.25
CA TRP A 170 6.94 -16.13 10.30
C TRP A 170 6.23 -14.81 10.60
N SER A 171 5.81 -14.14 9.55
CA SER A 171 4.86 -13.03 9.59
C SER A 171 3.76 -13.28 8.60
N GLY A 172 2.61 -12.65 8.81
CA GLY A 172 1.50 -12.88 7.90
C GLY A 172 0.29 -12.03 8.18
N PHE A 173 -0.72 -12.29 7.36
CA PHE A 173 -2.00 -11.61 7.42
C PHE A 173 -3.11 -12.64 7.39
N ARG A 174 -4.23 -12.29 8.00
CA ARG A 174 -5.46 -13.07 8.01
C ARG A 174 -6.67 -12.15 7.85
N VAL A 175 -7.65 -12.58 7.06
CA VAL A 175 -8.98 -11.96 6.90
C VAL A 175 -10.00 -13.09 6.87
N GLY A 176 -10.98 -13.06 7.78
CA GLY A 176 -11.94 -14.14 7.92
C GLY A 176 -11.24 -15.47 8.21
N ASP A 177 -11.53 -16.46 7.38
CA ASP A 177 -10.92 -17.79 7.42
C ASP A 177 -9.62 -17.91 6.63
N ASP A 178 -9.31 -16.96 5.76
CA ASP A 178 -8.12 -17.02 4.90
C ASP A 178 -6.92 -16.42 5.62
N SER A 179 -5.79 -17.14 5.58
CA SER A 179 -4.52 -16.67 6.10
C SER A 179 -3.36 -16.98 5.15
N PHE A 180 -2.32 -16.15 5.20
CA PHE A 180 -1.04 -16.49 4.60
C PHE A 180 0.12 -16.04 5.49
N ARG A 181 1.21 -16.80 5.44
CA ARG A 181 2.47 -16.48 6.11
C ARG A 181 3.64 -16.45 5.14
N PHE A 182 4.64 -15.68 5.48
CA PHE A 182 5.91 -15.54 4.78
C PHE A 182 7.04 -15.39 5.81
N ARG A 183 8.29 -15.54 5.38
CA ARG A 183 9.43 -15.41 6.29
C ARG A 183 9.46 -14.03 6.95
N HIS A 184 9.52 -14.01 8.27
CA HIS A 184 9.68 -12.75 9.00
C HIS A 184 10.95 -12.03 8.52
N GLY A 185 10.90 -10.70 8.45
CA GLY A 185 11.97 -9.87 7.89
C GLY A 185 12.05 -9.83 6.35
N ALA A 186 11.14 -10.49 5.62
CA ALA A 186 11.13 -10.40 4.15
C ALA A 186 10.80 -8.99 3.63
N ILE A 187 9.91 -8.29 4.32
CA ILE A 187 9.58 -6.88 4.06
C ILE A 187 10.52 -6.06 4.94
N THR A 188 11.19 -5.06 4.36
CA THR A 188 12.14 -4.21 5.10
C THR A 188 11.63 -2.79 5.34
N ARG A 189 10.69 -2.34 4.52
CA ARG A 189 10.02 -1.05 4.68
C ARG A 189 8.59 -1.11 4.14
N LEU A 190 7.72 -0.40 4.82
CA LEU A 190 6.35 -0.10 4.41
C LEU A 190 6.21 1.41 4.19
N ARG A 191 5.64 1.82 3.06
CA ARG A 191 5.23 3.21 2.82
C ARG A 191 3.76 3.28 2.50
N PHE A 192 3.09 4.27 3.08
CA PHE A 192 1.76 4.68 2.70
C PHE A 192 1.83 6.04 1.98
N THR A 193 1.29 6.13 0.77
CA THR A 193 1.36 7.34 -0.06
C THR A 193 -0.04 7.86 -0.36
N HIS A 194 -0.25 9.15 -0.07
CA HIS A 194 -1.40 9.90 -0.55
C HIS A 194 -1.14 10.39 -1.97
N VAL A 195 -1.95 9.96 -2.93
CA VAL A 195 -1.87 10.45 -4.31
C VAL A 195 -2.87 11.59 -4.46
N MET A 196 -2.39 12.77 -4.83
CA MET A 196 -3.13 14.04 -4.85
C MET A 196 -3.10 14.69 -6.25
N PRO A 197 -3.89 14.16 -7.20
CA PRO A 197 -3.89 14.65 -8.56
C PRO A 197 -4.80 15.87 -8.72
N VAL A 198 -4.49 16.74 -9.67
CA VAL A 198 -5.27 17.97 -9.93
C VAL A 198 -6.67 17.67 -10.49
N ARG A 199 -6.83 16.55 -11.21
CA ARG A 199 -8.01 16.31 -12.07
C ARG A 199 -9.02 15.30 -11.52
N TRP A 200 -8.73 14.66 -10.39
CA TRP A 200 -9.63 13.66 -9.78
C TRP A 200 -9.34 13.55 -8.27
N ASN A 201 -10.16 12.78 -7.55
CA ASN A 201 -10.19 12.78 -6.08
C ASN A 201 -8.89 12.31 -5.41
N GLY A 202 -8.00 11.61 -6.11
CA GLY A 202 -6.84 10.96 -5.53
C GLY A 202 -7.16 9.60 -4.92
N ASP A 203 -6.11 8.80 -4.69
CA ASP A 203 -6.19 7.46 -4.10
C ASP A 203 -5.09 7.27 -3.05
N TYR A 204 -4.96 6.03 -2.58
CA TYR A 204 -3.96 5.64 -1.60
C TYR A 204 -3.17 4.46 -2.11
N MET A 205 -1.85 4.57 -2.00
CA MET A 205 -0.92 3.55 -2.46
C MET A 205 -0.12 2.99 -1.30
N VAL A 206 0.02 1.67 -1.27
CA VAL A 206 0.89 0.96 -0.33
C VAL A 206 2.10 0.47 -1.10
N THR A 207 3.29 0.71 -0.56
CA THR A 207 4.54 0.22 -1.14
C THR A 207 5.29 -0.64 -0.13
N PHE A 208 5.74 -1.83 -0.58
CA PHE A 208 6.63 -2.72 0.16
C PHE A 208 8.02 -2.72 -0.48
N TRP A 209 9.05 -2.72 0.36
CA TRP A 209 10.44 -2.99 -0.04
C TRP A 209 10.89 -4.33 0.49
N PHE A 210 11.81 -4.94 -0.26
CA PHE A 210 12.39 -6.25 0.01
C PHE A 210 13.90 -6.17 -0.19
N ASP A 211 14.64 -7.00 0.55
CA ASP A 211 16.10 -7.15 0.35
C ASP A 211 16.45 -8.08 -0.82
N VAL A 212 15.46 -8.81 -1.33
CA VAL A 212 15.58 -9.68 -2.49
C VAL A 212 14.94 -9.04 -3.71
N PRO A 213 15.47 -9.27 -4.93
CA PRO A 213 14.84 -8.78 -6.13
C PRO A 213 13.61 -9.61 -6.48
N LYS A 214 12.69 -9.01 -7.24
CA LYS A 214 11.51 -9.66 -7.80
C LYS A 214 11.90 -10.88 -8.62
N ARG A 215 11.28 -12.02 -8.32
CA ARG A 215 11.63 -13.35 -8.87
C ARG A 215 11.63 -13.41 -10.40
N GLU A 216 10.69 -12.73 -11.05
CA GLU A 216 10.52 -12.77 -12.51
C GLU A 216 11.36 -11.72 -13.26
N ARG A 217 11.91 -10.70 -12.56
CA ARG A 217 12.56 -9.53 -13.19
C ARG A 217 13.71 -8.97 -12.36
N ALA A 218 14.67 -9.81 -12.02
CA ALA A 218 15.79 -9.42 -11.15
C ALA A 218 16.70 -8.31 -11.72
N THR A 219 16.57 -7.95 -12.99
CA THR A 219 17.41 -6.95 -13.68
C THR A 219 16.80 -5.54 -13.75
N ASP A 220 15.59 -5.33 -13.24
CA ASP A 220 14.90 -4.03 -13.33
C ASP A 220 15.38 -3.05 -12.24
N TYR A 221 15.42 -1.74 -12.54
CA TYR A 221 15.84 -0.69 -11.58
C TYR A 221 14.95 -0.64 -10.31
N ASN A 222 13.67 -1.02 -10.43
CA ASN A 222 12.72 -1.11 -9.32
C ASN A 222 12.52 -2.56 -8.86
N ALA A 223 13.51 -3.44 -9.03
CA ALA A 223 13.37 -4.86 -8.71
C ALA A 223 13.18 -5.16 -7.21
N TYR A 224 13.35 -4.19 -6.30
CA TYR A 224 13.31 -4.39 -4.84
C TYR A 224 12.08 -3.80 -4.17
N SER A 225 11.12 -3.28 -4.92
CA SER A 225 9.89 -2.73 -4.36
C SER A 225 8.69 -2.97 -5.25
N THR A 226 7.52 -3.04 -4.62
CA THR A 226 6.24 -3.14 -5.33
C THR A 226 5.21 -2.30 -4.63
N TRP A 227 4.24 -1.83 -5.39
CA TRP A 227 3.16 -1.02 -4.88
C TRP A 227 1.80 -1.52 -5.38
N PHE A 228 0.75 -1.14 -4.67
CA PHE A 228 -0.62 -1.38 -5.08
C PHE A 228 -1.57 -0.35 -4.47
N ASP A 229 -2.67 -0.08 -5.19
CA ASP A 229 -3.75 0.81 -4.74
C ASP A 229 -4.76 0.07 -3.85
N ILE A 230 -5.13 0.72 -2.76
CA ILE A 230 -6.12 0.26 -1.77
C ILE A 230 -7.53 0.24 -2.35
N GLY A 231 -7.82 1.06 -3.36
CA GLY A 231 -9.07 0.98 -4.11
C GLY A 231 -10.19 1.88 -3.63
N VAL A 232 -9.85 2.91 -2.87
CA VAL A 232 -10.81 3.91 -2.40
C VAL A 232 -10.30 5.31 -2.69
N ASP A 233 -11.23 6.17 -3.09
CA ASP A 233 -10.95 7.58 -3.29
C ASP A 233 -10.52 8.24 -1.97
N ARG A 234 -9.67 9.26 -2.10
CA ARG A 234 -9.25 10.10 -1.00
C ARG A 234 -10.45 10.75 -0.32
N ALA A 235 -10.42 10.81 1.01
CA ALA A 235 -11.41 11.46 1.85
C ALA A 235 -10.75 11.87 3.17
N GLY A 236 -11.13 13.00 3.75
CA GLY A 236 -10.48 13.56 4.94
C GLY A 236 -10.40 12.57 6.11
N ARG A 237 -11.50 11.86 6.43
CA ARG A 237 -11.51 10.82 7.47
C ARG A 237 -10.56 9.65 7.17
N ARG A 238 -10.55 9.17 5.91
CA ARG A 238 -9.68 8.06 5.47
C ARG A 238 -8.20 8.46 5.49
N SER A 239 -7.90 9.71 5.11
CA SER A 239 -6.54 10.25 5.13
C SER A 239 -5.99 10.35 6.54
N ARG A 240 -6.84 10.47 7.57
CA ARG A 240 -6.42 10.40 8.98
C ARG A 240 -6.30 8.96 9.48
N MET A 241 -7.24 8.07 9.14
CA MET A 241 -7.31 6.70 9.68
C MET A 241 -6.29 5.72 9.05
N LEU A 242 -6.10 5.77 7.74
CA LEU A 242 -5.27 4.78 7.03
C LEU A 242 -3.79 4.83 7.46
N PRO A 243 -3.13 6.00 7.57
CA PRO A 243 -1.76 6.06 8.06
C PRO A 243 -1.57 5.39 9.43
N LEU A 244 -2.56 5.51 10.33
CA LEU A 244 -2.51 4.89 11.65
C LEU A 244 -2.59 3.37 11.55
N ALA A 245 -3.55 2.86 10.77
CA ALA A 245 -3.66 1.42 10.53
C ALA A 245 -2.39 0.84 9.90
N PHE A 246 -1.74 1.56 8.96
CA PHE A 246 -0.48 1.11 8.36
C PHE A 246 0.73 1.24 9.29
N ARG A 247 0.74 2.22 10.20
CA ARG A 247 1.72 2.30 11.29
C ARG A 247 1.62 1.08 12.20
N GLU A 248 0.40 0.65 12.54
CA GLU A 248 0.17 -0.56 13.33
C GLU A 248 0.64 -1.84 12.61
N ILE A 249 0.37 -1.94 11.30
CA ILE A 249 0.89 -3.05 10.48
C ILE A 249 2.43 -3.06 10.53
N ALA A 250 3.07 -1.91 10.30
CA ALA A 250 4.52 -1.81 10.33
C ALA A 250 5.11 -2.16 11.70
N SER A 251 4.45 -1.72 12.78
CA SER A 251 4.85 -2.02 14.16
C SER A 251 4.83 -3.52 14.45
N VAL A 252 3.77 -4.23 14.04
CA VAL A 252 3.70 -5.69 14.25
C VAL A 252 4.74 -6.43 13.43
N LEU A 253 4.95 -6.00 12.17
CA LEU A 253 5.93 -6.59 11.27
C LEU A 253 7.39 -6.22 11.60
N ASP A 254 7.61 -5.28 12.52
CA ASP A 254 8.93 -4.73 12.89
C ASP A 254 9.69 -4.12 11.69
N VAL A 255 9.01 -3.27 10.92
CA VAL A 255 9.57 -2.62 9.72
C VAL A 255 9.48 -1.10 9.80
N ALA A 256 10.37 -0.41 9.08
CA ALA A 256 10.30 1.04 8.95
C ALA A 256 9.00 1.46 8.25
N PHE A 257 8.37 2.53 8.75
CA PHE A 257 7.14 3.09 8.21
C PHE A 257 7.30 4.56 7.81
N ASP A 258 6.94 4.87 6.56
CA ASP A 258 6.92 6.22 6.04
C ASP A 258 5.52 6.59 5.52
N VAL A 259 5.10 7.84 5.74
CA VAL A 259 3.95 8.43 5.07
C VAL A 259 4.46 9.46 4.08
N ASP A 260 3.94 9.41 2.86
CA ASP A 260 4.37 10.26 1.75
C ASP A 260 3.15 10.89 1.07
N GLU A 261 3.36 12.03 0.44
CA GLU A 261 2.33 12.76 -0.29
C GLU A 261 2.86 13.12 -1.68
N VAL A 262 2.16 12.69 -2.73
CA VAL A 262 2.57 12.92 -4.12
C VAL A 262 1.45 13.65 -4.85
N GLY A 263 1.74 14.86 -5.32
CA GLY A 263 0.88 15.63 -6.21
C GLY A 263 1.42 15.69 -7.64
N ASP A 264 0.51 15.82 -8.61
CA ASP A 264 0.88 16.25 -9.97
C ASP A 264 0.87 17.79 -9.95
N ASP A 265 2.04 18.45 -10.01
CA ASP A 265 2.13 19.91 -10.21
C ASP A 265 1.75 20.31 -11.66
#